data_AF-A0A227J7X0-F1
#
_entry.id   AF-A0A227J7X0-F1
#
_cell.length_a   1.000
_cell.length_b   1.000
_cell.length_c   1.000
_cell.angle_alpha   90.00
_cell.angle_beta   90.00
_cell.angle_gamma   90.00
#
_symmetry.space_group_name_H-M   'P 1'
#
loop_
_entity.id
_entity.type
_entity.pdbx_description
1 polymer ?
#
loop_
_entity_poly.entity_id
_entity_poly.type
_entity_poly.pdbx_seq_one_letter_code
_entity_poly.pdbx_strand_id
1 'polypeptide(L)'
;AMLQLDYNPTGDENAPVFACLVGKGITFDSGGYSLKPSNFMSAMKADMGGSGTITGGLGLAILRGLNKRVKLILCCAENMVSGRALKLGDIITYKNGKTVEIMNTDAEGRLVLADGLIYASEHN
;
A
#
# COMPACT_ATOMS: atom_id res chain seq x y z
N ALA A 1 -0.32 -8.02 4.52
CA ALA A 1 1.13 -7.93 4.81
C ALA A 1 1.65 -6.55 4.42
N MET A 2 2.61 -6.00 5.16
CA MET A 2 3.27 -4.75 4.79
C MET A 2 4.75 -5.03 4.54
N LEU A 3 5.19 -4.95 3.28
CA LEU A 3 6.62 -5.04 2.95
C LEU A 3 7.28 -3.71 3.30
N GLN A 4 8.41 -3.76 4.00
CA GLN A 4 9.29 -2.63 4.28
C GLN A 4 10.68 -2.99 3.77
N LEU A 5 11.05 -2.49 2.59
CA LEU A 5 12.35 -2.73 1.98
C LEU A 5 13.19 -1.46 2.06
N ASP A 6 14.46 -1.59 2.43
CA ASP A 6 15.41 -0.49 2.56
C ASP A 6 16.58 -0.71 1.59
N TYR A 7 16.59 0.07 0.50
CA TYR A 7 17.75 0.13 -0.38
C TYR A 7 18.70 1.20 0.14
N ASN A 8 19.79 0.76 0.77
CA ASN A 8 20.80 1.66 1.32
C ASN A 8 22.18 1.43 0.68
N PRO A 9 22.52 2.17 -0.40
CA PRO A 9 23.77 1.94 -1.12
C PRO A 9 25.02 2.40 -0.37
N THR A 10 24.88 3.23 0.68
CA THR A 10 26.02 3.73 1.46
C THR A 10 26.49 2.74 2.51
N GLY A 11 25.64 1.77 2.90
CA GLY A 11 25.88 0.87 4.03
C GLY A 11 25.81 1.54 5.42
N ASP A 12 25.74 2.87 5.50
CA ASP A 12 25.60 3.60 6.76
C ASP A 12 24.13 3.60 7.20
N GLU A 13 23.85 2.97 8.35
CA GLU A 13 22.51 2.88 8.92
C GLU A 13 21.86 4.25 9.20
N ASN A 14 22.67 5.29 9.38
CA ASN A 14 22.22 6.67 9.65
C ASN A 14 22.09 7.52 8.38
N ALA A 15 22.36 6.97 7.20
CA ALA A 15 22.23 7.72 5.95
C ALA A 15 20.79 8.24 5.79
N PRO A 16 20.60 9.51 5.43
CA PRO A 16 19.25 10.09 5.30
C PRO A 16 18.47 9.37 4.20
N VAL A 17 17.19 9.11 4.46
CA VAL A 17 16.29 8.53 3.46
C VAL A 17 15.99 9.61 2.43
N PHE A 18 16.39 9.39 1.19
CA PHE A 18 16.18 10.36 0.11
C PHE A 18 14.74 10.35 -0.40
N ALA A 19 14.11 9.17 -0.42
CA ALA A 19 12.72 9.02 -0.83
C ALA A 19 12.07 7.79 -0.17
N CYS A 20 10.77 7.90 0.10
CA CYS A 20 9.90 6.77 0.41
C CYS A 20 8.91 6.55 -0.74
N LEU A 21 8.79 5.31 -1.19
CA LEU A 21 7.83 4.89 -2.22
C LEU A 21 6.75 4.02 -1.55
N VAL A 22 5.49 4.41 -1.67
CA VAL A 22 4.35 3.71 -1.05
C VAL A 22 3.40 3.20 -2.12
N GLY A 23 3.08 1.91 -2.10
CA GLY A 23 2.27 1.24 -3.14
C GLY A 23 1.02 0.57 -2.59
N LYS A 24 -0.10 0.76 -3.29
CA LYS A 24 -1.32 -0.05 -3.13
C LYS A 24 -1.06 -1.45 -3.70
N GLY A 25 -1.14 -2.46 -2.84
CA GLY A 25 -0.87 -3.86 -3.16
C GLY A 25 -2.06 -4.79 -2.99
N ILE A 26 -3.27 -4.36 -3.38
CA ILE A 26 -4.45 -5.23 -3.28
C ILE A 26 -4.35 -6.32 -4.35
N THR A 27 -4.06 -7.56 -3.95
CA THR A 27 -3.77 -8.65 -4.90
C THR A 27 -5.02 -9.16 -5.61
N PHE A 28 -6.18 -8.98 -4.98
CA PHE A 28 -7.48 -9.11 -5.61
C PHE A 28 -8.52 -8.30 -4.85
N ASP A 29 -9.38 -7.59 -5.60
CA ASP A 29 -10.41 -6.71 -5.05
C ASP A 29 -11.82 -7.13 -5.51
N SER A 30 -12.57 -7.77 -4.64
CA SER A 30 -14.00 -8.02 -4.85
C SER A 30 -14.87 -6.79 -4.58
N GLY A 31 -14.32 -5.79 -3.89
CA GLY A 31 -15.02 -4.66 -3.27
C GLY A 31 -15.53 -4.93 -1.84
N GLY A 32 -15.34 -6.14 -1.32
CA GLY A 32 -15.88 -6.53 -0.02
C GLY A 32 -17.42 -6.58 -0.04
N TYR A 33 -18.09 -6.16 1.04
CA TYR A 33 -19.56 -6.14 1.07
C TYR A 33 -20.16 -5.11 0.11
N SER A 34 -19.43 -4.06 -0.24
CA SER A 34 -19.69 -3.19 -1.39
C SER A 34 -19.27 -3.89 -2.69
N LEU A 35 -19.84 -5.06 -2.94
CA LEU A 35 -19.41 -6.01 -3.96
C LEU A 35 -19.49 -5.42 -5.38
N LYS A 36 -18.40 -5.53 -6.15
CA LYS A 36 -18.38 -5.13 -7.55
C LYS A 36 -19.25 -6.04 -8.41
N PRO A 37 -19.89 -5.53 -9.48
CA PRO A 37 -20.45 -6.37 -10.52
C PRO A 37 -19.36 -7.16 -11.27
N SER A 38 -19.69 -8.34 -11.79
CA SER A 38 -18.71 -9.28 -12.35
C SER A 38 -17.83 -8.70 -13.47
N ASN A 39 -18.39 -7.84 -14.34
CA ASN A 39 -17.65 -7.19 -15.42
C ASN A 39 -16.55 -6.26 -14.89
N PHE A 40 -16.78 -5.58 -13.77
CA PHE A 40 -15.79 -4.70 -13.12
C PHE A 40 -14.80 -5.47 -12.24
N MET A 41 -15.13 -6.69 -11.82
CA MET A 41 -14.27 -7.51 -10.95
C MET A 41 -13.21 -8.31 -11.72
N SER A 42 -13.47 -8.66 -12.98
CA SER A 42 -12.61 -9.54 -13.80
C SER A 42 -11.15 -9.08 -13.92
N ALA A 43 -10.91 -7.76 -13.90
CA ALA A 43 -9.59 -7.16 -14.00
C ALA A 43 -8.91 -6.90 -12.63
N MET A 44 -9.57 -7.18 -11.51
CA MET A 44 -9.11 -6.75 -10.17
C MET A 44 -7.90 -7.52 -9.63
N LYS A 45 -7.43 -8.54 -10.34
CA LYS A 45 -6.05 -9.06 -10.15
C LYS A 45 -4.97 -8.01 -10.38
N ALA A 46 -5.29 -6.92 -11.09
CA ALA A 46 -4.39 -5.81 -11.38
C ALA A 46 -4.47 -4.66 -10.35
N ASP A 47 -5.26 -4.80 -9.28
CA ASP A 47 -5.45 -3.75 -8.26
C ASP A 47 -4.23 -3.55 -7.33
N MET A 48 -3.19 -4.33 -7.58
CA MET A 48 -1.83 -4.21 -7.03
C MET A 48 -0.86 -3.47 -7.98
N GLY A 49 -1.38 -2.89 -9.07
CA GLY A 49 -0.58 -2.25 -10.11
C GLY A 49 0.30 -1.11 -9.59
N GLY A 50 -0.16 -0.39 -8.57
CA GLY A 50 0.64 0.64 -7.87
C GLY A 50 1.92 0.05 -7.27
N SER A 51 1.81 -1.00 -6.46
CA SER A 51 2.94 -1.73 -5.89
C SER A 51 3.87 -2.32 -6.96
N GLY A 52 3.32 -2.92 -8.00
CA GLY A 52 4.10 -3.46 -9.12
C GLY A 52 4.92 -2.37 -9.83
N THR A 53 4.30 -1.22 -10.09
CA THR A 53 4.92 -0.07 -10.77
C THR A 53 6.11 0.47 -9.97
N ILE A 54 5.93 0.75 -8.67
CA ILE A 54 7.00 1.36 -7.87
C ILE A 54 8.14 0.37 -7.54
N THR A 55 7.84 -0.94 -7.48
CA THR A 55 8.86 -1.97 -7.30
C THR A 55 9.73 -2.08 -8.54
N GLY A 56 9.12 -2.16 -9.73
CA GLY A 56 9.85 -2.12 -11.00
C GLY A 56 10.61 -0.80 -11.19
N GLY A 57 10.00 0.32 -10.79
CA GLY A 57 10.61 1.65 -10.83
C GLY A 57 11.87 1.75 -9.96
N LEU A 58 11.84 1.25 -8.73
CA LEU A 58 13.03 1.20 -7.87
C LEU A 58 14.12 0.29 -8.47
N GLY A 59 13.76 -0.90 -8.95
CA GLY A 59 14.69 -1.81 -9.61
C GLY A 59 15.37 -1.17 -10.82
N LEU A 60 14.61 -0.48 -11.67
CA LEU A 60 15.14 0.26 -12.81
C LEU A 60 16.04 1.42 -12.35
N ALA A 61 15.67 2.16 -11.31
CA ALA A 61 16.49 3.24 -10.77
C ALA A 61 17.86 2.74 -10.27
N ILE A 62 17.88 1.59 -9.58
CA ILE A 62 19.12 0.92 -9.15
C ILE A 62 19.98 0.55 -10.36
N LEU A 63 19.41 -0.09 -11.38
CA LEU A 63 20.12 -0.43 -12.63
C LEU A 63 20.65 0.80 -13.38
N ARG A 64 20.05 1.97 -13.17
CA ARG A 64 20.48 3.27 -13.74
C ARG A 64 21.48 4.02 -12.86
N GLY A 65 21.97 3.43 -11.77
CA GLY A 65 22.99 4.02 -10.92
C GLY A 65 22.46 4.87 -9.78
N LEU A 66 21.23 4.63 -9.30
CA LEU A 66 20.72 5.26 -8.08
C LEU A 66 21.67 4.99 -6.91
N ASN A 67 22.30 6.06 -6.40
CA ASN A 67 23.24 6.01 -5.28
C ASN A 67 22.73 6.83 -4.08
N LYS A 68 21.43 6.75 -3.78
CA LYS A 68 20.80 7.36 -2.61
C LYS A 68 19.88 6.35 -1.92
N ARG A 69 19.72 6.47 -0.60
CA ARG A 69 18.88 5.57 0.20
C ARG A 69 17.41 5.75 -0.12
N VAL A 70 16.70 4.67 -0.45
CA VAL A 70 15.26 4.69 -0.78
C VAL A 70 14.54 3.57 -0.04
N LYS A 71 13.43 3.90 0.60
CA LYS A 71 12.54 2.92 1.23
C LYS A 71 11.36 2.61 0.33
N LEU A 72 11.03 1.32 0.21
CA LEU A 72 9.89 0.81 -0.54
C LEU A 72 8.90 0.15 0.42
N ILE A 73 7.67 0.65 0.43
CA ILE A 73 6.60 0.22 1.33
C ILE A 73 5.43 -0.27 0.48
N LEU A 74 5.10 -1.56 0.61
CA LEU A 74 3.97 -2.15 -0.12
C LEU A 74 2.88 -2.57 0.86
N CYS A 75 1.70 -1.98 0.72
CA CYS A 75 0.55 -2.28 1.56
C CYS A 75 -0.29 -3.36 0.88
N CYS A 76 -0.01 -4.63 1.17
CA CYS A 76 -0.56 -5.78 0.45
C CYS A 76 -1.67 -6.49 1.22
N ALA A 77 -2.80 -6.75 0.56
CA ALA A 77 -3.94 -7.48 1.12
C ALA A 77 -4.83 -8.03 0.00
N GLU A 78 -5.83 -8.83 0.36
CA GLU A 78 -7.00 -9.08 -0.48
C GLU A 78 -8.20 -8.33 0.10
N ASN A 79 -9.12 -7.86 -0.74
CA ASN A 79 -10.40 -7.31 -0.32
C ASN A 79 -11.53 -8.28 -0.69
N MET A 80 -11.97 -9.07 0.29
CA MET A 80 -12.86 -10.21 0.09
C MET A 80 -14.05 -10.20 1.05
N VAL A 81 -15.16 -10.78 0.60
CA VAL A 81 -16.32 -11.06 1.46
C VAL A 81 -16.04 -12.27 2.34
N SER A 82 -16.25 -12.13 3.64
CA SER A 82 -16.23 -13.24 4.60
C SER A 82 -16.97 -12.84 5.87
N GLY A 83 -17.21 -13.79 6.78
CA GLY A 83 -17.78 -13.50 8.11
C GLY A 83 -16.92 -12.56 8.98
N ARG A 84 -15.67 -12.29 8.60
CA ARG A 84 -14.74 -11.38 9.29
C ARG A 84 -14.41 -10.12 8.48
N ALA A 85 -15.07 -9.89 7.35
CA ALA A 85 -14.82 -8.70 6.53
C ALA A 85 -15.33 -7.42 7.22
N LEU A 86 -14.66 -6.31 6.88
CA LEU A 86 -15.07 -4.95 7.25
C LEU A 86 -16.49 -4.66 6.77
N LYS A 87 -17.21 -3.83 7.52
CA LYS A 87 -18.62 -3.51 7.30
C LYS A 87 -18.79 -2.02 7.07
N LEU A 88 -19.92 -1.66 6.47
CA LEU A 88 -20.32 -0.27 6.37
C LEU A 88 -20.62 0.24 7.79
N GLY A 89 -20.08 1.41 8.14
CA GLY A 89 -20.14 2.01 9.47
C GLY A 89 -19.04 1.56 10.43
N ASP A 90 -18.18 0.60 10.07
CA ASP A 90 -16.98 0.32 10.86
C ASP A 90 -16.08 1.58 10.90
N ILE A 91 -15.50 1.87 12.06
CA ILE A 91 -14.58 3.00 12.26
C ILE A 91 -13.18 2.45 12.52
N ILE A 92 -12.24 2.77 11.62
CA ILE A 92 -10.81 2.46 11.78
C ILE A 92 -10.14 3.63 12.49
N THR A 93 -9.34 3.34 13.52
CA THR A 93 -8.42 4.30 14.16
C THR A 93 -6.99 4.02 13.74
N TYR A 94 -6.33 5.00 13.13
CA TYR A 94 -4.93 4.91 12.69
C TYR A 94 -3.96 5.36 13.78
N LYS A 95 -2.67 4.99 13.63
CA LYS A 95 -1.60 5.34 14.58
C LYS A 95 -1.40 6.84 14.78
N ASN A 96 -1.72 7.66 13.78
CA ASN A 96 -1.66 9.13 13.89
C ASN A 96 -2.90 9.73 14.59
N GLY A 97 -3.74 8.91 15.21
CA GLY A 97 -4.94 9.31 15.96
C GLY A 97 -6.15 9.67 15.08
N LYS A 98 -6.03 9.60 13.76
CA LYS A 98 -7.18 9.84 12.86
C LYS A 98 -8.12 8.64 12.86
N THR A 99 -9.42 8.94 12.83
CA THR A 99 -10.47 7.95 12.62
C THR A 99 -11.08 8.08 11.23
N VAL A 100 -11.49 6.95 10.64
CA VAL A 100 -12.15 6.89 9.33
C VAL A 100 -13.33 5.94 9.42
N GLU A 101 -14.53 6.47 9.17
CA GLU A 101 -15.74 5.67 8.98
C GLU A 101 -15.75 5.08 7.57
N ILE A 102 -16.03 3.79 7.48
CA ILE A 102 -16.13 3.06 6.22
C ILE A 102 -17.55 3.15 5.69
N MET A 103 -17.79 4.04 4.73
CA MET A 103 -19.09 4.12 4.04
C MET A 103 -19.15 3.28 2.76
N ASN A 104 -18.01 2.77 2.30
CA ASN A 104 -17.91 1.91 1.13
C ASN A 104 -16.64 1.04 1.25
N THR A 105 -16.79 -0.29 1.26
CA THR A 105 -15.66 -1.23 1.41
C THR A 105 -14.84 -1.40 0.12
N ASP A 106 -15.32 -0.86 -1.01
CA ASP A 106 -14.64 -0.80 -2.30
C ASP A 106 -13.70 0.43 -2.43
N ALA A 107 -13.60 1.20 -1.35
CA ALA A 107 -12.65 2.30 -1.22
C ALA A 107 -11.45 1.90 -0.34
N GLU A 108 -11.08 0.62 -0.30
CA GLU A 108 -10.06 0.04 0.58
C GLU A 108 -8.64 0.53 0.28
N GLY A 109 -8.33 0.86 -0.96
CA GLY A 109 -6.99 1.25 -1.37
C GLY A 109 -6.43 2.43 -0.58
N ARG A 110 -7.28 3.42 -0.26
CA ARG A 110 -6.89 4.57 0.57
C ARG A 110 -6.67 4.19 2.04
N LEU A 111 -7.36 3.15 2.52
CA LEU A 111 -7.23 2.67 3.90
C LEU A 111 -5.87 2.02 4.10
N VAL A 112 -5.48 1.11 3.21
CA VAL A 112 -4.16 0.47 3.28
C VAL A 112 -3.01 1.45 3.00
N LEU A 113 -3.22 2.43 2.12
CA LEU A 113 -2.23 3.47 1.85
C LEU A 113 -2.03 4.43 3.04
N ALA A 114 -3.07 4.68 3.84
CA ALA A 114 -2.95 5.55 5.01
C ALA A 114 -1.88 5.03 6.00
N ASP A 115 -1.87 3.73 6.32
CA ASP A 115 -0.82 3.13 7.16
C ASP A 115 0.57 3.24 6.52
N GLY A 116 0.66 2.98 5.21
CA GLY A 116 1.93 3.09 4.47
C GLY A 116 2.49 4.51 4.44
N LEU A 117 1.63 5.51 4.27
CA LEU A 117 2.00 6.93 4.28
C LEU A 117 2.37 7.43 5.67
N ILE A 118 1.68 6.96 6.72
CA ILE A 118 2.06 7.25 8.11
C ILE A 118 3.47 6.72 8.38
N TYR A 119 3.74 5.45 8.05
CA TYR A 119 5.06 4.85 8.21
C TYR A 119 6.13 5.58 7.39
N ALA A 120 5.84 5.93 6.13
CA ALA A 120 6.76 6.72 5.30
C ALA A 120 7.10 8.08 5.92
N SER A 121 6.12 8.74 6.55
CA SER A 121 6.31 10.05 7.18
C SER A 121 7.21 10.00 8.42
N GLU A 122 7.41 8.84 9.04
CA GLU A 122 8.33 8.65 10.17
C GLU A 122 9.81 8.64 9.72
N HIS A 123 10.06 8.59 8.40
CA HIS A 123 11.39 8.47 7.79
C HIS A 123 11.81 9.72 7.00
N ASN A 124 11.07 10.82 7.14
CA ASN A 124 11.46 12.13 6.60
C ASN A 124 12.51 12.80 7.48
#